data_AF-A0A2Z6Q669-F1
#
_entry.id   AF-A0A2Z6Q669-F1
#
_cell.length_a   1.000
_cell.length_b   1.000
_cell.length_c   1.000
_cell.angle_alpha   90.00
_cell.angle_beta   90.00
_cell.angle_gamma   90.00
#
_symmetry.space_group_name_H-M   'P 1'
#
loop_
_entity.id
_entity.type
_entity.pdbx_description
1 polymer ?
#
loop_
_entity_poly.entity_id
_entity_poly.type
_entity_poly.pdbx_seq_one_letter_code
_entity_poly.pdbx_strand_id
1 'polypeptide(L)'
;MTNKQPIVKLPADCISDIFYFVEDKITLYSCLFVNHFFLHLILPKLWSNPFSFTLLTNKLSLIIQTYIKCLPKERINYLLNEEIITNNKYLTTSSSIEYHKFLVDFDYIRIIYSINCWYDENNIQNQDTQEILTNEIFGNLFFNQINKMKNLYFQINYHTMYLINDENIKFVDITNYRGSIEVISQIQEFDIEYHFEQFDFNDFDNFDKLNHLISLTKNLLNSLISNNKNIKSLCLDYKPFIPTSDSKEIMNLFSKVIEQQKNLVNLDVSDSTDTFTYKRFHPSLITQAHNLKFLRLEFQITIDHFFLLILELKCLNTIELPVVPYQDFIVDNNNNLLSREDKITFESISKNMFIKFNLKNIFFLPKEGYPHRSDDSCKVLKTLLEYSNKSVETLTLLSLSSDFIPLISLNCPNITHLSMIIDNNNLISCLILFSNLQNLYHLKLKSSNIPIITTSSSINKFQIYFNENIIWDLVEQIPKTLKILELDLLISSKDLKKFLLDYCKASLREIAFHNKELITNQHFKVLLEYVEKRKSLRKFSFNSNYLNDDFFLSVNNNYNNYYNYNDYYYFNNKNYDDDFDYDDDDMKSNEYSGYVYIEELIRLIPEISDPLDFVNPFYEY
;
A
#
# COMPACT_ATOMS: atom_id res chain seq x y z
N MET A 1 28.33 -5.49 -50.74
CA MET A 1 27.12 -6.17 -50.24
C MET A 1 26.83 -5.65 -48.84
N THR A 2 25.76 -4.86 -48.69
CA THR A 2 25.37 -4.25 -47.42
C THR A 2 24.63 -5.27 -46.56
N ASN A 3 25.25 -5.70 -45.46
CA ASN A 3 24.60 -6.47 -44.40
C ASN A 3 23.53 -5.60 -43.72
N LYS A 4 22.31 -5.64 -44.23
CA LYS A 4 21.14 -5.22 -43.45
C LYS A 4 20.86 -6.35 -42.47
N GLN A 5 21.27 -6.19 -41.21
CA GLN A 5 20.72 -7.02 -40.13
C GLN A 5 19.19 -6.93 -40.21
N PRO A 6 18.46 -8.05 -40.06
CA PRO A 6 17.02 -8.00 -40.05
C PRO A 6 16.58 -7.15 -38.85
N ILE A 7 15.90 -6.04 -39.12
CA ILE A 7 15.22 -5.27 -38.08
C ILE A 7 14.12 -6.18 -37.56
N VAL A 8 14.33 -6.77 -36.38
CA VAL A 8 13.30 -7.56 -35.70
C VAL A 8 12.20 -6.59 -35.30
N LYS A 9 11.07 -6.62 -36.03
CA LYS A 9 9.86 -5.91 -35.64
C LYS A 9 9.08 -6.82 -34.69
N LEU A 10 8.94 -6.40 -33.44
CA LEU A 10 8.06 -7.08 -32.49
C LEU A 10 6.60 -7.01 -32.99
N PRO A 11 5.83 -8.10 -32.89
CA PRO A 11 4.39 -8.08 -33.12
C PRO A 11 3.68 -7.07 -32.21
N ALA A 12 2.54 -6.56 -32.67
CA ALA A 12 1.74 -5.58 -31.91
C ALA A 12 1.34 -6.10 -30.52
N ASP A 13 0.97 -7.39 -30.43
CA ASP A 13 0.56 -8.03 -29.17
C ASP A 13 1.72 -8.07 -28.18
N CYS A 14 2.95 -8.37 -28.64
CA CYS A 14 4.13 -8.34 -27.79
C CYS A 14 4.45 -6.93 -27.27
N ILE A 15 4.23 -5.89 -28.09
CA ILE A 15 4.42 -4.49 -27.66
C ILE A 15 3.35 -4.11 -26.64
N SER A 16 2.11 -4.55 -26.83
CA SER A 16 1.02 -4.36 -25.85
C SER A 16 1.36 -5.02 -24.52
N ASP A 17 1.87 -6.25 -24.53
CA ASP A 17 2.28 -6.97 -23.33
C ASP A 17 3.44 -6.25 -22.63
N ILE A 18 4.44 -5.77 -23.38
CA ILE A 18 5.52 -4.97 -22.80
C ILE A 18 4.96 -3.75 -22.07
N PHE A 19 4.11 -2.95 -22.73
CA PHE A 19 3.52 -1.77 -22.07
C PHE A 19 2.59 -2.12 -20.92
N TYR A 20 1.96 -3.29 -20.93
CA TYR A 20 1.17 -3.77 -19.80
C TYR A 20 2.02 -3.94 -18.54
N PHE A 21 3.28 -4.40 -18.65
CA PHE A 21 4.19 -4.57 -17.52
C PHE A 21 5.06 -3.35 -17.17
N VAL A 22 5.08 -2.30 -17.99
CA VAL A 22 5.82 -1.05 -17.67
C VAL A 22 5.02 -0.22 -16.67
N GLU A 23 5.49 -0.12 -15.43
CA GLU A 23 4.83 0.70 -14.39
C GLU A 23 5.30 2.15 -14.37
N ASP A 24 6.51 2.43 -14.91
CA ASP A 24 7.04 3.78 -14.96
C ASP A 24 6.22 4.68 -15.90
N LYS A 25 5.39 5.53 -15.27
CA LYS A 25 4.49 6.45 -15.96
C LYS A 25 5.26 7.54 -16.74
N ILE A 26 6.51 7.86 -16.37
CA ILE A 26 7.35 8.81 -17.12
C ILE A 26 7.81 8.20 -18.44
N THR A 27 8.29 6.96 -18.41
CA THR A 27 8.59 6.19 -19.62
C THR A 27 7.36 6.03 -20.51
N LEU A 28 6.20 5.66 -19.92
CA LEU A 28 4.94 5.58 -20.67
C LEU A 28 4.60 6.92 -21.33
N TYR A 29 4.66 8.03 -20.60
CA TYR A 29 4.39 9.37 -21.14
C TYR A 29 5.31 9.70 -22.33
N SER A 30 6.61 9.45 -22.21
CA SER A 30 7.58 9.67 -23.29
C SER A 30 7.26 8.84 -24.53
N CYS A 31 6.75 7.62 -24.33
CA CYS A 31 6.39 6.72 -25.41
C CYS A 31 5.12 7.16 -26.19
N LEU A 32 4.30 8.08 -25.67
CA LEU A 32 3.16 8.66 -26.39
C LEU A 32 3.58 9.37 -27.68
N PHE A 33 4.80 9.94 -27.71
CA PHE A 33 5.30 10.76 -28.81
C PHE A 33 6.02 9.95 -29.90
N VAL A 34 6.15 8.64 -29.74
CA VAL A 34 6.87 7.77 -30.68
C VAL A 34 6.11 7.64 -32.00
N ASN A 35 4.83 7.24 -31.95
CA ASN A 35 3.92 7.17 -33.09
C ASN A 35 2.48 6.94 -32.63
N HIS A 36 1.53 7.02 -33.57
CA HIS A 36 0.11 6.83 -33.30
C HIS A 36 -0.24 5.44 -32.74
N PHE A 37 0.48 4.39 -33.09
CA PHE A 37 0.24 3.05 -32.54
C PHE A 37 0.58 3.00 -31.04
N PHE A 38 1.72 3.59 -30.63
CA PHE A 38 2.12 3.67 -29.22
C PHE A 38 1.15 4.54 -28.42
N LEU A 39 0.74 5.68 -28.98
CA LEU A 39 -0.28 6.55 -28.41
C LEU A 39 -1.54 5.75 -28.01
N HIS A 40 -2.08 4.93 -28.91
CA HIS A 40 -3.32 4.16 -28.66
C HIS A 40 -3.16 3.05 -27.61
N LEU A 41 -1.97 2.48 -27.44
CA LEU A 41 -1.71 1.47 -26.42
C LEU A 41 -1.51 2.07 -25.03
N ILE A 42 -0.82 3.20 -24.97
CA ILE A 42 -0.35 3.79 -23.71
C ILE A 42 -1.42 4.69 -23.09
N LEU A 43 -2.15 5.44 -23.90
CA LEU A 43 -3.12 6.40 -23.40
C LEU A 43 -4.18 5.76 -22.49
N PRO A 44 -4.77 4.59 -22.81
CA PRO A 44 -5.68 3.90 -21.91
C PRO A 44 -5.05 3.53 -20.56
N LYS A 45 -3.75 3.18 -20.55
CA LYS A 45 -3.03 2.83 -19.33
C LYS A 45 -2.73 4.06 -18.46
N LEU A 46 -2.32 5.18 -19.07
CA LEU A 46 -2.08 6.41 -18.31
C LEU A 46 -3.38 7.01 -17.74
N TRP A 47 -4.49 6.86 -18.46
CA TRP A 47 -5.80 7.40 -18.07
C TRP A 47 -6.71 6.38 -17.38
N SER A 48 -6.18 5.20 -17.01
CA SER A 48 -6.93 4.22 -16.21
C SER A 48 -7.18 4.72 -14.79
N ASN A 49 -6.21 5.45 -14.23
CA ASN A 49 -6.29 6.07 -12.91
C ASN A 49 -5.61 7.45 -12.91
N PRO A 50 -6.22 8.47 -13.53
CA PRO A 50 -5.59 9.78 -13.68
C PRO A 50 -5.46 10.53 -12.34
N PHE A 51 -6.21 10.12 -11.31
CA PHE A 51 -6.25 10.74 -9.99
C PHE A 51 -5.32 10.05 -8.95
N SER A 52 -4.63 8.96 -9.33
CA SER A 52 -3.80 8.09 -8.46
C SER A 52 -2.60 8.74 -7.75
N PHE A 53 -2.38 10.04 -7.86
CA PHE A 53 -1.08 10.60 -7.55
C PHE A 53 -1.06 11.59 -6.39
N THR A 54 0.12 11.65 -5.76
CA THR A 54 0.76 12.80 -5.11
C THR A 54 1.01 13.97 -6.09
N LEU A 55 0.09 14.24 -7.00
CA LEU A 55 0.16 15.41 -7.86
C LEU A 55 0.02 16.63 -6.95
N LEU A 56 0.97 17.57 -7.06
CA LEU A 56 0.75 18.95 -6.62
C LEU A 56 -0.64 19.39 -7.11
N THR A 57 -1.40 20.06 -6.25
CA THR A 57 -2.80 20.47 -6.47
C THR A 57 -3.02 21.11 -7.85
N ASN A 58 -2.02 21.85 -8.35
CA ASN A 58 -2.00 22.52 -9.65
C ASN A 58 -2.14 21.62 -10.89
N LYS A 59 -1.99 20.29 -10.77
CA LYS A 59 -2.17 19.36 -11.89
C LYS A 59 -3.53 18.65 -11.88
N LEU A 60 -4.24 18.62 -10.74
CA LEU A 60 -5.57 18.01 -10.64
C LEU A 60 -6.61 18.82 -11.43
N SER A 61 -6.51 20.15 -11.39
CA SER A 61 -7.35 21.05 -12.17
C SER A 61 -7.24 20.81 -13.68
N LEU A 62 -6.04 20.50 -14.18
CA LEU A 62 -5.80 20.21 -15.60
C LEU A 62 -6.50 18.92 -16.06
N ILE A 63 -6.61 17.92 -15.17
CA ILE A 63 -7.36 16.70 -15.43
C ILE A 63 -8.85 17.04 -15.58
N ILE A 64 -9.40 17.83 -14.65
CA ILE A 64 -10.79 18.30 -14.73
C ILE A 64 -11.04 19.12 -15.99
N GLN A 65 -10.13 20.03 -16.34
CA GLN A 65 -10.19 20.78 -17.59
C GLN A 65 -10.23 19.85 -18.82
N THR A 66 -9.51 18.74 -18.78
CA THR A 66 -9.51 17.74 -19.87
C THR A 66 -10.86 17.01 -19.95
N TYR A 67 -11.46 16.67 -18.81
CA TYR A 67 -12.79 16.06 -18.78
C TYR A 67 -13.90 17.01 -19.20
N ILE A 68 -13.83 18.30 -18.85
CA ILE A 68 -14.76 19.33 -19.36
C ILE A 68 -14.71 19.37 -20.89
N LYS A 69 -13.53 19.28 -21.51
CA LYS A 69 -13.39 19.23 -22.98
C LYS A 69 -13.96 17.95 -23.62
N CYS A 70 -14.18 16.91 -22.83
CA CYS A 70 -14.81 15.67 -23.29
C CYS A 70 -16.33 15.70 -23.18
N LEU A 71 -16.93 16.72 -22.55
CA LEU A 71 -18.38 16.85 -22.49
C LEU A 71 -18.96 17.10 -23.89
N PRO A 72 -20.20 16.63 -24.16
CA PRO A 72 -20.90 17.00 -25.39
C PRO A 72 -21.00 18.52 -25.53
N LYS A 73 -20.91 19.03 -26.76
CA LYS A 73 -20.94 20.48 -27.05
C LYS A 73 -22.15 21.19 -26.44
N GLU A 74 -23.30 20.51 -26.40
CA GLU A 74 -24.52 21.01 -25.78
C GLU A 74 -24.37 21.25 -24.27
N ARG A 75 -23.66 20.35 -23.57
CA ARG A 75 -23.36 20.48 -22.15
C ARG A 75 -22.29 21.55 -21.88
N ILE A 76 -21.29 21.67 -22.75
CA ILE A 76 -20.32 22.78 -22.69
C ILE A 76 -21.03 24.13 -22.87
N ASN A 77 -21.95 24.26 -23.83
CA ASN A 77 -22.76 25.46 -24.01
C ASN A 77 -23.61 25.77 -22.76
N TYR A 78 -24.19 24.74 -22.14
CA TYR A 78 -24.92 24.90 -20.88
C TYR A 78 -24.00 25.47 -19.79
N LEU A 79 -22.81 24.89 -19.57
CA LEU A 79 -21.85 25.38 -18.58
C LEU A 79 -21.35 26.82 -18.86
N LEU A 80 -21.25 27.22 -20.13
CA LEU A 80 -20.92 28.61 -20.51
C LEU A 80 -22.07 29.58 -20.18
N ASN A 81 -23.31 29.17 -20.44
CA ASN A 81 -24.50 29.99 -20.18
C ASN A 81 -24.74 30.18 -18.69
N GLU A 82 -24.44 29.18 -17.87
CA GLU A 82 -24.47 29.24 -16.41
C GLU A 82 -23.23 29.94 -15.82
N GLU A 83 -22.35 30.50 -16.66
CA GLU A 83 -21.12 31.21 -16.28
C GLU A 83 -20.14 30.37 -15.43
N ILE A 84 -20.25 29.04 -15.48
CA ILE A 84 -19.42 28.09 -14.73
C ILE A 84 -18.06 27.93 -15.40
N ILE A 85 -18.04 27.94 -16.73
CA ILE A 85 -16.81 28.09 -17.52
C ILE A 85 -16.89 29.43 -18.25
N THR A 86 -15.77 30.14 -18.31
CA THR A 86 -15.71 31.47 -18.94
C THR A 86 -14.93 31.47 -20.25
N ASN A 87 -14.25 30.37 -20.55
CA ASN A 87 -13.32 30.29 -21.66
C ASN A 87 -13.94 29.63 -22.89
N ASN A 88 -14.32 30.43 -23.89
CA ASN A 88 -14.86 29.93 -25.17
C ASN A 88 -13.92 28.95 -25.92
N LYS A 89 -12.65 28.82 -25.52
CA LYS A 89 -11.75 27.78 -26.05
C LYS A 89 -12.33 26.37 -25.91
N TYR A 90 -13.13 26.09 -24.88
CA TYR A 90 -13.80 24.78 -24.70
C TYR A 90 -14.69 24.37 -25.89
N LEU A 91 -15.22 25.34 -26.66
CA LEU A 91 -16.04 25.07 -27.85
C LEU A 91 -15.21 24.73 -29.11
N THR A 92 -13.95 25.16 -29.14
CA THR A 92 -13.07 25.06 -30.31
C THR A 92 -12.05 23.92 -30.20
N THR A 93 -11.76 23.46 -28.98
CA THR A 93 -10.79 22.40 -28.70
C THR A 93 -11.47 21.11 -28.26
N SER A 94 -12.46 20.61 -29.01
CA SER A 94 -12.99 19.27 -28.74
C SER A 94 -11.85 18.27 -28.88
N SER A 95 -11.51 17.58 -27.79
CA SER A 95 -10.56 16.49 -27.86
C SER A 95 -11.10 15.44 -28.84
N SER A 96 -10.31 15.04 -29.85
CA SER A 96 -10.65 13.87 -30.67
C SER A 96 -10.59 12.57 -29.86
N ILE A 97 -10.01 12.63 -28.66
CA ILE A 97 -9.81 11.51 -27.76
C ILE A 97 -10.79 11.62 -26.59
N GLU A 98 -11.61 10.60 -26.43
CA GLU A 98 -12.62 10.48 -25.36
C GLU A 98 -11.97 9.92 -24.08
N TYR A 99 -11.16 10.73 -23.40
CA TYR A 99 -10.34 10.31 -22.25
C TYR A 99 -11.12 9.59 -21.14
N HIS A 100 -12.36 9.99 -20.90
CA HIS A 100 -13.24 9.40 -19.89
C HIS A 100 -13.57 7.92 -20.14
N LYS A 101 -13.48 7.44 -21.39
CA LYS A 101 -13.68 6.02 -21.71
C LYS A 101 -12.55 5.12 -21.21
N PHE A 102 -11.41 5.71 -20.85
CA PHE A 102 -10.27 4.99 -20.33
C PHE A 102 -10.27 4.85 -18.81
N LEU A 103 -11.12 5.60 -18.10
CA LEU A 103 -11.20 5.54 -16.64
C LEU A 103 -11.58 4.12 -16.19
N VAL A 104 -10.71 3.51 -15.36
CA VAL A 104 -10.90 2.20 -14.73
C VAL A 104 -11.12 2.36 -13.23
N ASP A 105 -10.32 3.24 -12.61
CA ASP A 105 -10.31 3.50 -11.18
C ASP A 105 -11.06 4.79 -10.87
N PHE A 106 -12.16 4.65 -10.15
CA PHE A 106 -13.00 5.77 -9.72
C PHE A 106 -12.81 6.00 -8.23
N ASP A 107 -11.99 6.99 -7.88
CA ASP A 107 -11.82 7.46 -6.51
C ASP A 107 -12.76 8.65 -6.26
N TYR A 108 -13.86 8.40 -5.55
CA TYR A 108 -14.93 9.37 -5.36
C TYR A 108 -14.43 10.67 -4.73
N ILE A 109 -13.67 10.58 -3.65
CA ILE A 109 -13.24 11.76 -2.88
C ILE A 109 -12.17 12.54 -3.65
N ARG A 110 -11.20 11.87 -4.29
CA ARG A 110 -10.17 12.56 -5.07
C ARG A 110 -10.74 13.30 -6.27
N ILE A 111 -11.75 12.75 -6.95
CA ILE A 111 -12.37 13.42 -8.09
C ILE A 111 -13.11 14.66 -7.62
N ILE A 112 -13.89 14.58 -6.54
CA ILE A 112 -14.58 15.74 -5.95
C ILE A 112 -13.57 16.82 -5.55
N TYR A 113 -12.49 16.43 -4.87
CA TYR A 113 -11.42 17.36 -4.51
C TYR A 113 -10.78 18.02 -5.74
N SER A 114 -10.52 17.25 -6.80
CA SER A 114 -9.96 17.76 -8.04
C SER A 114 -10.88 18.79 -8.71
N ILE A 115 -12.20 18.59 -8.65
CA ILE A 115 -13.19 19.56 -9.13
C ILE A 115 -13.12 20.83 -8.29
N ASN A 116 -12.96 20.71 -6.96
CA ASN A 116 -12.78 21.86 -6.08
C ASN A 116 -11.50 22.64 -6.41
N CYS A 117 -10.35 21.98 -6.59
CA CYS A 117 -9.12 22.65 -7.02
C CYS A 117 -9.29 23.41 -8.34
N TRP A 118 -9.99 22.81 -9.32
CA TRP A 118 -10.29 23.51 -10.57
C TRP A 118 -11.16 24.75 -10.34
N TYR A 119 -12.12 24.66 -9.43
CA TYR A 119 -13.02 25.75 -9.09
C TYR A 119 -12.28 26.92 -8.44
N ASP A 120 -11.40 26.63 -7.48
CA ASP A 120 -10.57 27.61 -6.77
C ASP A 120 -9.60 28.33 -7.72
N GLU A 121 -8.93 27.60 -8.61
CA GLU A 121 -8.02 28.19 -9.61
C GLU A 121 -8.73 29.12 -10.60
N ASN A 122 -10.02 28.92 -10.83
CA ASN A 122 -10.82 29.76 -11.71
C ASN A 122 -11.55 30.90 -10.96
N ASN A 123 -11.28 31.08 -9.66
CA ASN A 123 -11.85 32.13 -8.80
C ASN A 123 -13.39 32.21 -8.85
N ILE A 124 -14.05 31.07 -9.01
CA ILE A 124 -15.51 31.01 -8.99
C ILE A 124 -15.90 30.91 -7.51
N GLN A 125 -16.88 31.71 -7.04
CA GLN A 125 -17.23 31.78 -5.60
C GLN A 125 -18.65 31.29 -5.27
N ASN A 126 -19.34 30.67 -6.22
CA ASN A 126 -20.74 30.23 -6.11
C ASN A 126 -20.91 28.70 -5.94
N GLN A 127 -21.20 28.24 -4.73
CA GLN A 127 -21.37 26.82 -4.40
C GLN A 127 -22.38 26.04 -5.28
N ASP A 128 -23.42 26.70 -5.81
CA ASP A 128 -24.39 26.02 -6.68
C ASP A 128 -23.78 25.65 -8.04
N THR A 129 -22.80 26.43 -8.51
CA THR A 129 -22.09 26.14 -9.76
C THR A 129 -21.10 24.97 -9.63
N GLN A 130 -20.53 24.74 -8.44
CA GLN A 130 -19.69 23.56 -8.20
C GLN A 130 -20.51 22.28 -8.33
N GLU A 131 -21.69 22.23 -7.70
CA GLU A 131 -22.61 21.08 -7.78
C GLU A 131 -23.03 20.79 -9.21
N ILE A 132 -23.32 21.84 -10.00
CA ILE A 132 -23.65 21.70 -11.42
C ILE A 132 -22.48 21.06 -12.17
N LEU A 133 -21.24 21.55 -12.00
CA LEU A 133 -20.07 20.98 -12.67
C LEU A 133 -19.84 19.52 -12.27
N THR A 134 -19.96 19.21 -10.98
CA THR A 134 -19.88 17.83 -10.48
C THR A 134 -20.92 16.94 -11.12
N ASN A 135 -22.17 17.39 -11.22
CA ASN A 135 -23.24 16.64 -11.88
C ASN A 135 -23.00 16.46 -13.38
N GLU A 136 -22.39 17.42 -14.07
CA GLU A 136 -21.99 17.25 -15.47
C GLU A 136 -20.91 16.19 -15.65
N ILE A 137 -19.86 16.23 -14.82
CA ILE A 137 -18.76 15.29 -14.92
C ILE A 137 -19.23 13.89 -14.48
N PHE A 138 -19.88 13.77 -13.33
CA PHE A 138 -20.30 12.48 -12.81
C PHE A 138 -21.45 11.93 -13.66
N GLY A 139 -22.54 12.68 -13.78
CA GLY A 139 -23.71 12.24 -14.51
C GLY A 139 -23.42 12.06 -15.99
N ASN A 140 -23.05 13.12 -16.70
CA ASN A 140 -23.01 13.09 -18.17
C ASN A 140 -21.76 12.47 -18.78
N LEU A 141 -20.66 12.38 -18.04
CA LEU A 141 -19.39 11.86 -18.57
C LEU A 141 -19.06 10.47 -18.00
N PHE A 142 -19.15 10.30 -16.68
CA PHE A 142 -18.80 9.04 -16.04
C PHE A 142 -19.96 8.05 -16.02
N PHE A 143 -21.15 8.42 -15.56
CA PHE A 143 -22.23 7.46 -15.32
C PHE A 143 -23.19 7.30 -16.50
N ASN A 144 -23.41 8.30 -17.35
CA ASN A 144 -24.33 8.21 -18.50
C ASN A 144 -23.65 7.71 -19.79
N GLN A 145 -22.35 7.44 -19.77
CA GLN A 145 -21.60 6.94 -20.93
C GLN A 145 -20.93 5.60 -20.61
N ILE A 146 -20.78 4.76 -21.63
CA ILE A 146 -20.08 3.49 -21.50
C ILE A 146 -18.60 3.80 -21.18
N ASN A 147 -18.20 3.47 -19.96
CA ASN A 147 -16.84 3.57 -19.47
C ASN A 147 -16.30 2.17 -19.09
N LYS A 148 -15.00 2.09 -18.82
CA LYS A 148 -14.33 0.86 -18.41
C LYS A 148 -14.12 0.77 -16.90
N MET A 149 -14.92 1.51 -16.11
CA MET A 149 -14.78 1.53 -14.66
C MET A 149 -14.99 0.13 -14.10
N LYS A 150 -13.99 -0.34 -13.35
CA LYS A 150 -14.01 -1.63 -12.67
C LYS A 150 -13.76 -1.49 -11.18
N ASN A 151 -13.12 -0.40 -10.78
CA ASN A 151 -12.65 -0.22 -9.41
C ASN A 151 -13.30 1.04 -8.85
N LEU A 152 -13.93 0.91 -7.70
CA LEU A 152 -14.64 1.99 -7.03
C LEU A 152 -14.09 2.15 -5.61
N TYR A 153 -13.50 3.32 -5.34
CA TYR A 153 -12.87 3.65 -4.06
C TYR A 153 -13.65 4.78 -3.39
N PHE A 154 -13.97 4.57 -2.11
CA PHE A 154 -14.67 5.52 -1.26
C PHE A 154 -13.84 5.77 0.01
N GLN A 155 -12.82 6.63 -0.11
CA GLN A 155 -11.82 6.86 0.93
C GLN A 155 -12.10 8.14 1.73
N ILE A 156 -12.66 7.97 2.93
CA ILE A 156 -12.90 9.06 3.87
C ILE A 156 -11.88 8.96 5.00
N ASN A 157 -10.89 9.84 4.99
CA ASN A 157 -9.85 9.88 6.00
C ASN A 157 -9.79 11.28 6.65
N TYR A 158 -8.82 11.49 7.54
CA TYR A 158 -8.63 12.77 8.22
C TYR A 158 -8.34 13.93 7.25
N HIS A 159 -7.68 13.69 6.11
CA HIS A 159 -7.52 14.72 5.07
C HIS A 159 -8.87 15.10 4.48
N THR A 160 -9.74 14.12 4.21
CA THR A 160 -11.12 14.38 3.81
C THR A 160 -11.85 15.26 4.85
N MET A 161 -11.57 15.11 6.14
CA MET A 161 -12.17 15.98 7.17
C MET A 161 -11.69 17.43 7.09
N TYR A 162 -10.41 17.67 6.88
CA TYR A 162 -9.90 19.03 6.61
C TYR A 162 -10.56 19.62 5.36
N LEU A 163 -10.69 18.84 4.29
CA LEU A 163 -11.43 19.28 3.10
C LEU A 163 -12.89 19.60 3.41
N ILE A 164 -13.56 18.81 4.25
CA ILE A 164 -14.96 19.04 4.64
C ILE A 164 -15.13 20.33 5.46
N ASN A 165 -14.16 20.62 6.33
CA ASN A 165 -14.17 21.76 7.25
C ASN A 165 -13.72 23.06 6.58
N ASP A 166 -12.60 23.03 5.86
CA ASP A 166 -11.96 24.21 5.29
C ASP A 166 -12.52 24.54 3.90
N GLU A 167 -12.96 23.53 3.15
CA GLU A 167 -13.51 23.70 1.80
C GLU A 167 -15.03 23.52 1.81
N ASN A 168 -15.73 24.40 1.08
CA ASN A 168 -17.18 24.32 0.92
C ASN A 168 -17.60 23.24 -0.10
N ILE A 169 -16.98 22.06 -0.03
CA ILE A 169 -17.23 20.94 -0.94
C ILE A 169 -18.67 20.42 -0.80
N LYS A 170 -19.32 20.22 -1.95
CA LYS A 170 -20.60 19.51 -2.07
C LYS A 170 -20.42 18.09 -2.59
N PHE A 171 -20.89 17.12 -1.80
CA PHE A 171 -20.90 15.70 -2.17
C PHE A 171 -22.21 15.30 -2.85
N VAL A 172 -22.10 14.57 -3.95
CA VAL A 172 -23.24 14.11 -4.76
C VAL A 172 -23.45 12.60 -4.64
N ASP A 173 -24.70 12.17 -4.76
CA ASP A 173 -25.04 10.76 -4.76
C ASP A 173 -24.91 10.15 -6.16
N ILE A 174 -23.89 9.31 -6.34
CA ILE A 174 -23.61 8.65 -7.62
C ILE A 174 -24.67 7.63 -8.03
N THR A 175 -25.49 7.16 -7.09
CA THR A 175 -26.54 6.17 -7.37
C THR A 175 -27.73 6.77 -8.09
N ASN A 176 -27.90 8.09 -8.04
CA ASN A 176 -29.03 8.81 -8.65
C ASN A 176 -28.84 9.07 -10.16
N TYR A 177 -27.65 8.83 -10.72
CA TYR A 177 -27.43 9.01 -12.15
C TYR A 177 -28.06 7.90 -12.98
N ARG A 178 -28.54 8.24 -14.18
CA ARG A 178 -29.32 7.32 -15.03
C ARG A 178 -28.56 6.04 -15.38
N GLY A 179 -27.26 6.13 -15.65
CA GLY A 179 -26.43 4.96 -15.96
C GLY A 179 -25.69 4.36 -14.75
N SER A 180 -26.08 4.72 -13.52
CA SER A 180 -25.45 4.23 -12.30
C SER A 180 -25.55 2.71 -12.18
N ILE A 181 -26.69 2.13 -12.54
CA ILE A 181 -26.95 0.69 -12.44
C ILE A 181 -25.99 -0.09 -13.35
N GLU A 182 -25.82 0.34 -14.60
CA GLU A 182 -24.92 -0.30 -15.55
C GLU A 182 -23.47 -0.24 -15.07
N VAL A 183 -23.01 0.93 -14.63
CA VAL A 183 -21.64 1.10 -14.10
C VAL A 183 -21.42 0.29 -12.83
N ILE A 184 -22.36 0.33 -11.89
CA ILE A 184 -22.26 -0.41 -10.62
C ILE A 184 -22.25 -1.91 -10.89
N SER A 185 -22.98 -2.41 -11.89
CA SER A 185 -23.06 -3.84 -12.22
C SER A 185 -21.75 -4.46 -12.74
N GLN A 186 -20.84 -3.63 -13.27
CA GLN A 186 -19.55 -4.07 -13.84
C GLN A 186 -18.36 -3.95 -12.88
N ILE A 187 -18.54 -3.31 -11.71
CA ILE A 187 -17.50 -3.16 -10.69
C ILE A 187 -16.99 -4.55 -10.26
N GLN A 188 -15.67 -4.69 -10.20
CA GLN A 188 -14.93 -5.89 -9.80
C GLN A 188 -14.14 -5.67 -8.51
N GLU A 189 -13.79 -4.42 -8.18
CA GLU A 189 -13.10 -4.06 -6.95
C GLU A 189 -13.82 -2.91 -6.27
N PHE A 190 -14.09 -3.09 -4.97
CA PHE A 190 -14.79 -2.09 -4.19
C PHE A 190 -14.10 -1.92 -2.84
N ASP A 191 -13.79 -0.67 -2.51
CA ASP A 191 -13.03 -0.31 -1.34
C ASP A 191 -13.71 0.85 -0.60
N ILE A 192 -13.92 0.68 0.69
CA ILE A 192 -14.43 1.70 1.60
C ILE A 192 -13.41 1.88 2.72
N GLU A 193 -12.91 3.10 2.89
CA GLU A 193 -12.01 3.47 3.98
C GLU A 193 -12.64 4.60 4.81
N TYR A 194 -12.67 4.43 6.12
CA TYR A 194 -13.18 5.38 7.12
C TYR A 194 -12.16 5.52 8.25
N HIS A 195 -11.23 6.48 8.16
CA HIS A 195 -10.13 6.63 9.12
C HIS A 195 -10.27 7.94 9.91
N PHE A 196 -10.82 7.85 11.13
CA PHE A 196 -11.05 9.02 12.01
C PHE A 196 -10.31 8.97 13.35
N GLU A 197 -9.47 7.96 13.60
CA GLU A 197 -8.84 7.70 14.91
C GLU A 197 -7.93 8.85 15.42
N GLN A 198 -7.51 9.78 14.54
CA GLN A 198 -6.53 10.84 14.85
C GLN A 198 -7.12 12.26 14.84
N PHE A 199 -8.43 12.45 14.61
CA PHE A 199 -9.03 13.77 14.47
C PHE A 199 -9.63 14.29 15.78
N ASP A 200 -9.30 15.54 16.17
CA ASP A 200 -9.95 16.22 17.30
C ASP A 200 -11.27 16.84 16.85
N PHE A 201 -12.39 16.20 17.20
CA PHE A 201 -13.74 16.65 16.83
C PHE A 201 -14.18 17.94 17.51
N ASN A 202 -13.45 18.43 18.52
CA ASN A 202 -13.77 19.73 19.12
C ASN A 202 -13.66 20.86 18.08
N ASP A 203 -12.88 20.66 17.01
CA ASP A 203 -12.70 21.58 15.90
C ASP A 203 -13.54 21.19 14.66
N PHE A 204 -14.44 20.20 14.76
CA PHE A 204 -15.30 19.78 13.64
C PHE A 204 -16.67 20.44 13.70
N ASP A 205 -16.85 21.49 12.90
CA ASP A 205 -18.12 22.22 12.87
C ASP A 205 -19.17 21.62 11.92
N ASN A 206 -18.77 20.72 11.00
CA ASN A 206 -19.60 20.33 9.85
C ASN A 206 -20.17 18.90 9.89
N PHE A 207 -20.76 18.51 11.03
CA PHE A 207 -21.36 17.18 11.24
C PHE A 207 -22.43 16.80 10.21
N ASP A 208 -23.16 17.78 9.65
CA ASP A 208 -24.17 17.51 8.62
C ASP A 208 -23.55 16.95 7.33
N LYS A 209 -22.38 17.47 6.91
CA LYS A 209 -21.66 16.92 5.74
C LYS A 209 -21.17 15.49 6.00
N LEU A 210 -20.71 15.19 7.20
CA LEU A 210 -20.30 13.84 7.57
C LEU A 210 -21.50 12.87 7.55
N ASN A 211 -22.64 13.27 8.11
CA ASN A 211 -23.88 12.49 8.06
C ASN A 211 -24.35 12.26 6.62
N HIS A 212 -24.21 13.27 5.75
CA HIS A 212 -24.49 13.13 4.32
C HIS A 212 -23.59 12.07 3.67
N LEU A 213 -22.27 12.10 3.89
CA LEU A 213 -21.34 11.08 3.38
C LEU A 213 -21.67 9.66 3.85
N ILE A 214 -22.07 9.52 5.12
CA ILE A 214 -22.58 8.25 5.66
C ILE A 214 -23.83 7.80 4.90
N SER A 215 -24.76 8.70 4.62
CA SER A 215 -25.95 8.38 3.82
C SER A 215 -25.60 7.97 2.39
N LEU A 216 -24.65 8.66 1.74
CA LEU A 216 -24.18 8.30 0.40
C LEU A 216 -23.59 6.89 0.37
N THR A 217 -22.84 6.52 1.40
CA THR A 217 -22.26 5.17 1.55
C THR A 217 -23.35 4.11 1.68
N LYS A 218 -24.38 4.36 2.48
CA LYS A 218 -25.54 3.46 2.60
C LYS A 218 -26.25 3.29 1.25
N ASN A 219 -26.46 4.38 0.51
CA ASN A 219 -27.08 4.33 -0.82
C ASN A 219 -26.25 3.50 -1.79
N LEU A 220 -24.93 3.71 -1.81
CA LEU A 220 -24.01 2.96 -2.65
C LEU A 220 -24.02 1.46 -2.31
N LEU A 221 -23.92 1.10 -1.03
CA LEU A 221 -23.99 -0.29 -0.59
C LEU A 221 -25.32 -0.96 -0.98
N ASN A 222 -26.45 -0.26 -0.81
CA ASN A 222 -27.75 -0.75 -1.25
C ASN A 222 -27.83 -0.98 -2.77
N SER A 223 -27.23 -0.08 -3.55
CA SER A 223 -27.14 -0.24 -5.00
C SER A 223 -26.27 -1.44 -5.39
N LEU A 224 -25.13 -1.65 -4.72
CA LEU A 224 -24.26 -2.81 -4.93
C LEU A 224 -25.00 -4.13 -4.63
N ILE A 225 -25.74 -4.20 -3.52
CA ILE A 225 -26.58 -5.38 -3.18
C ILE A 225 -27.58 -5.70 -4.30
N SER A 226 -28.19 -4.65 -4.86
CA SER A 226 -29.26 -4.80 -5.86
C SER A 226 -28.72 -5.14 -7.25
N ASN A 227 -27.57 -4.58 -7.61
CA ASN A 227 -27.14 -4.49 -9.00
C ASN A 227 -25.81 -5.18 -9.32
N ASN A 228 -25.00 -5.56 -8.31
CA ASN A 228 -23.68 -6.17 -8.53
C ASN A 228 -23.58 -7.59 -7.93
N LYS A 229 -23.02 -8.52 -8.72
CA LYS A 229 -22.72 -9.90 -8.31
C LYS A 229 -21.32 -10.37 -8.75
N ASN A 230 -20.48 -9.45 -9.19
CA ASN A 230 -19.23 -9.70 -9.92
C ASN A 230 -17.99 -9.17 -9.19
N ILE A 231 -18.13 -8.61 -7.98
CA ILE A 231 -16.98 -8.16 -7.19
C ILE A 231 -16.08 -9.35 -6.85
N LYS A 232 -14.79 -9.17 -7.12
CA LYS A 232 -13.71 -10.12 -6.84
C LYS A 232 -12.86 -9.67 -5.67
N SER A 233 -12.68 -8.36 -5.48
CA SER A 233 -11.94 -7.79 -4.36
C SER A 233 -12.82 -6.83 -3.59
N LEU A 234 -12.94 -7.05 -2.29
CA LEU A 234 -13.76 -6.22 -1.41
C LEU A 234 -12.94 -5.81 -0.19
N CYS A 235 -12.87 -4.51 0.07
CA CYS A 235 -12.19 -3.94 1.22
C CYS A 235 -13.16 -3.08 2.03
N LEU A 236 -13.09 -3.23 3.34
CA LEU A 236 -13.68 -2.32 4.30
C LEU A 236 -12.67 -2.07 5.41
N ASP A 237 -12.15 -0.84 5.45
CA ASP A 237 -11.37 -0.36 6.58
C ASP A 237 -12.19 0.69 7.35
N TYR A 238 -12.87 0.24 8.40
CA TYR A 238 -13.84 1.05 9.12
C TYR A 238 -13.37 1.34 10.54
N LYS A 239 -12.79 2.52 10.70
CA LYS A 239 -12.21 3.03 11.95
C LYS A 239 -12.85 4.36 12.34
N PRO A 240 -14.15 4.38 12.66
CA PRO A 240 -14.83 5.59 13.05
C PRO A 240 -14.50 5.98 14.49
N PHE A 241 -14.68 7.26 14.78
CA PHE A 241 -14.40 7.83 16.10
C PHE A 241 -15.33 7.31 17.21
N ILE A 242 -16.64 7.18 16.93
CA ILE A 242 -17.63 6.63 17.88
C ILE A 242 -18.46 5.57 17.15
N PRO A 243 -18.60 4.35 17.70
CA PRO A 243 -19.55 3.37 17.21
C PRO A 243 -20.99 3.91 17.31
N THR A 244 -21.63 4.23 16.19
CA THR A 244 -23.02 4.69 16.16
C THR A 244 -23.97 3.57 15.70
N SER A 245 -25.28 3.84 15.68
CA SER A 245 -26.24 3.00 14.95
C SER A 245 -25.88 2.86 13.48
N ASP A 246 -25.29 3.90 12.87
CA ASP A 246 -24.90 3.90 11.46
C ASP A 246 -23.76 2.94 11.20
N SER A 247 -22.79 2.82 12.11
CA SER A 247 -21.72 1.82 12.04
C SER A 247 -22.29 0.41 11.91
N LYS A 248 -23.24 0.05 12.78
CA LYS A 248 -23.89 -1.28 12.72
C LYS A 248 -24.67 -1.49 11.43
N GLU A 249 -25.32 -0.43 10.91
CA GLU A 249 -26.05 -0.50 9.65
C GLU A 249 -25.11 -0.70 8.45
N ILE A 250 -24.03 0.07 8.37
CA ILE A 250 -22.99 -0.08 7.34
C ILE A 250 -22.43 -1.50 7.34
N MET A 251 -22.11 -2.07 8.51
CA MET A 251 -21.63 -3.45 8.61
C MET A 251 -22.65 -4.49 8.12
N ASN A 252 -23.93 -4.28 8.43
CA ASN A 252 -24.98 -5.16 7.94
C ASN A 252 -25.15 -5.07 6.43
N LEU A 253 -25.08 -3.86 5.86
CA LEU A 253 -25.13 -3.64 4.42
C LEU A 253 -23.92 -4.26 3.73
N PHE A 254 -22.72 -4.05 4.27
CA PHE A 254 -21.49 -4.64 3.74
C PHE A 254 -21.52 -6.18 3.78
N SER A 255 -22.03 -6.78 4.87
CA SER A 255 -22.22 -8.24 4.95
C SER A 255 -23.14 -8.76 3.85
N LYS A 256 -24.22 -8.03 3.53
CA LYS A 256 -25.11 -8.37 2.41
C LYS A 256 -24.44 -8.19 1.05
N VAL A 257 -23.54 -7.21 0.91
CA VAL A 257 -22.72 -7.08 -0.31
C VAL A 257 -21.89 -8.35 -0.51
N ILE A 258 -21.21 -8.85 0.53
CA ILE A 258 -20.45 -10.11 0.48
C ILE A 258 -21.33 -11.28 0.05
N GLU A 259 -22.49 -11.46 0.70
CA GLU A 259 -23.42 -12.58 0.45
C GLU A 259 -23.88 -12.67 -1.01
N GLN A 260 -24.05 -11.52 -1.66
CA GLN A 260 -24.57 -11.43 -3.02
C GLN A 260 -23.54 -11.78 -4.10
N GLN A 261 -22.25 -11.76 -3.77
CA GLN A 261 -21.19 -11.97 -4.76
C GLN A 261 -21.11 -13.44 -5.19
N LYS A 262 -20.78 -13.67 -6.47
CA LYS A 262 -20.64 -15.04 -7.00
C LYS A 262 -19.22 -15.58 -6.97
N ASN A 263 -18.22 -14.71 -7.00
CA ASN A 263 -16.82 -15.06 -7.21
C ASN A 263 -15.89 -14.15 -6.39
N LEU A 264 -16.22 -13.87 -5.13
CA LEU A 264 -15.35 -13.06 -4.28
C LEU A 264 -14.05 -13.81 -3.99
N VAL A 265 -12.91 -13.19 -4.33
CA VAL A 265 -11.57 -13.80 -4.24
C VAL A 265 -10.78 -13.22 -3.08
N ASN A 266 -10.84 -11.91 -2.90
CA ASN A 266 -10.12 -11.18 -1.86
C ASN A 266 -11.11 -10.46 -0.95
N LEU A 267 -10.89 -10.57 0.35
CA LEU A 267 -11.66 -9.85 1.35
C LEU A 267 -10.72 -9.28 2.41
N ASP A 268 -10.80 -7.97 2.59
CA ASP A 268 -10.09 -7.23 3.63
C ASP A 268 -11.12 -6.54 4.52
N VAL A 269 -11.11 -6.87 5.81
CA VAL A 269 -12.02 -6.26 6.77
C VAL A 269 -11.27 -5.83 8.01
N SER A 270 -11.38 -4.54 8.28
CA SER A 270 -10.90 -3.86 9.47
C SER A 270 -12.06 -3.14 10.15
N ASP A 271 -12.25 -3.41 11.44
CA ASP A 271 -13.27 -2.77 12.27
C ASP A 271 -12.74 -2.53 13.69
N SER A 272 -12.56 -1.26 14.05
CA SER A 272 -12.11 -0.87 15.39
C SER A 272 -13.27 -0.64 16.40
N THR A 273 -14.53 -0.84 15.99
CA THR A 273 -15.72 -0.53 16.80
C THR A 273 -16.35 -1.69 17.55
N ASP A 274 -15.75 -2.89 17.46
CA ASP A 274 -16.32 -4.16 17.96
C ASP A 274 -17.72 -4.47 17.38
N THR A 275 -18.08 -3.90 16.22
CA THR A 275 -19.42 -4.11 15.64
C THR A 275 -19.53 -5.41 14.85
N PHE A 276 -18.43 -5.88 14.27
CA PHE A 276 -18.29 -7.25 13.78
C PHE A 276 -18.10 -8.21 14.95
N THR A 277 -19.15 -8.95 15.25
CA THR A 277 -19.03 -10.18 16.03
C THR A 277 -18.96 -11.35 15.06
N TYR A 278 -18.20 -12.40 15.40
CA TYR A 278 -18.16 -13.65 14.62
C TYR A 278 -19.55 -14.11 14.20
N LYS A 279 -20.54 -14.08 15.12
CA LYS A 279 -21.91 -14.53 14.85
C LYS A 279 -22.61 -13.73 13.73
N ARG A 280 -22.29 -12.45 13.56
CA ARG A 280 -22.87 -11.61 12.49
C ARG A 280 -22.15 -11.78 11.16
N PHE A 281 -20.84 -11.94 11.21
CA PHE A 281 -20.00 -11.94 10.02
C PHE A 281 -19.79 -13.32 9.41
N HIS A 282 -19.86 -14.37 10.23
CA HIS A 282 -19.67 -15.75 9.79
C HIS A 282 -20.64 -16.17 8.66
N PRO A 283 -21.97 -15.91 8.75
CA PRO A 283 -22.90 -16.32 7.70
C PRO A 283 -22.59 -15.72 6.33
N SER A 284 -22.10 -14.48 6.27
CA SER A 284 -21.76 -13.84 5.01
C SER A 284 -20.47 -14.40 4.41
N LEU A 285 -19.45 -14.64 5.24
CA LEU A 285 -18.18 -15.24 4.80
C LEU A 285 -18.35 -16.64 4.19
N ILE A 286 -19.15 -17.50 4.81
CA ILE A 286 -19.30 -18.89 4.34
C ILE A 286 -19.99 -18.99 2.98
N THR A 287 -20.73 -17.95 2.55
CA THR A 287 -21.26 -17.89 1.18
C THR A 287 -20.15 -17.92 0.13
N GLN A 288 -18.94 -17.48 0.50
CA GLN A 288 -17.76 -17.39 -0.36
C GLN A 288 -16.72 -18.48 -0.08
N ALA A 289 -17.07 -19.51 0.72
CA ALA A 289 -16.16 -20.58 1.17
C ALA A 289 -15.36 -21.28 0.05
N HIS A 290 -15.92 -21.32 -1.16
CA HIS A 290 -15.34 -22.00 -2.33
C HIS A 290 -14.62 -21.07 -3.31
N ASN A 291 -14.63 -19.76 -3.05
CA ASN A 291 -14.05 -18.75 -3.96
C ASN A 291 -12.93 -17.94 -3.30
N LEU A 292 -13.08 -17.67 -2.00
CA LEU A 292 -12.19 -16.80 -1.26
C LEU A 292 -10.78 -17.41 -1.17
N LYS A 293 -9.77 -16.66 -1.61
CA LYS A 293 -8.35 -17.05 -1.63
C LYS A 293 -7.53 -16.22 -0.66
N PHE A 294 -7.88 -14.95 -0.49
CA PHE A 294 -7.24 -14.00 0.41
C PHE A 294 -8.24 -13.51 1.47
N LEU A 295 -7.81 -13.52 2.72
CA LEU A 295 -8.59 -12.97 3.83
C LEU A 295 -7.68 -12.20 4.79
N ARG A 296 -8.00 -10.92 5.02
CA ARG A 296 -7.43 -10.10 6.08
C ARG A 296 -8.51 -9.76 7.11
N LEU A 297 -8.20 -9.98 8.39
CA LEU A 297 -9.11 -9.72 9.51
C LEU A 297 -8.43 -8.84 10.56
N GLU A 298 -8.88 -7.60 10.68
CA GLU A 298 -8.47 -6.63 11.70
C GLU A 298 -9.68 -6.29 12.59
N PHE A 299 -10.15 -7.27 13.35
CA PHE A 299 -11.13 -7.09 14.43
C PHE A 299 -11.05 -8.24 15.43
N GLN A 300 -11.75 -8.12 16.57
CA GLN A 300 -11.72 -9.10 17.65
C GLN A 300 -12.49 -10.39 17.30
N ILE A 301 -11.79 -11.53 17.27
CA ILE A 301 -12.36 -12.86 17.07
C ILE A 301 -11.75 -13.85 18.07
N THR A 302 -12.51 -14.82 18.56
CA THR A 302 -11.94 -15.83 19.46
C THR A 302 -11.14 -16.87 18.67
N ILE A 303 -10.13 -17.48 19.29
CA ILE A 303 -9.28 -18.51 18.67
C ILE A 303 -10.13 -19.64 18.05
N ASP A 304 -11.11 -20.17 18.80
CA ASP A 304 -11.99 -21.24 18.31
C ASP A 304 -12.77 -20.83 17.06
N HIS A 305 -13.42 -19.67 17.09
CA HIS A 305 -14.21 -19.18 15.97
C HIS A 305 -13.35 -18.91 14.73
N PHE A 306 -12.13 -18.39 14.94
CA PHE A 306 -11.19 -18.15 13.86
C PHE A 306 -10.79 -19.45 13.14
N PHE A 307 -10.40 -20.49 13.89
CA PHE A 307 -9.99 -21.73 13.25
C PHE A 307 -11.17 -22.52 12.66
N LEU A 308 -12.36 -22.45 13.27
CA LEU A 308 -13.59 -22.96 12.67
C LEU A 308 -13.86 -22.30 11.31
N LEU A 309 -13.71 -20.97 11.22
CA LEU A 309 -13.86 -20.25 9.96
C LEU A 309 -12.83 -20.72 8.91
N ILE A 310 -11.55 -20.85 9.27
CA ILE A 310 -10.52 -21.33 8.32
C ILE A 310 -10.85 -22.72 7.77
N LEU A 311 -11.38 -23.63 8.61
CA LEU A 311 -11.77 -24.97 8.17
C LEU A 311 -12.88 -24.94 7.10
N GLU A 312 -13.76 -23.95 7.17
CA GLU A 312 -14.88 -23.81 6.24
C GLU A 312 -14.47 -23.14 4.93
N LEU A 313 -13.46 -22.25 4.95
CA LEU A 313 -12.95 -21.53 3.77
C LEU A 313 -11.98 -22.40 2.95
N LYS A 314 -12.53 -23.32 2.15
CA LYS A 314 -11.80 -24.40 1.45
C LYS A 314 -10.75 -23.93 0.44
N CYS A 315 -10.94 -22.76 -0.17
CA CYS A 315 -10.03 -22.21 -1.17
C CYS A 315 -9.02 -21.19 -0.61
N LEU A 316 -9.09 -20.91 0.70
CA LEU A 316 -8.24 -19.93 1.35
C LEU A 316 -6.78 -20.40 1.29
N ASN A 317 -5.92 -19.54 0.74
CA ASN A 317 -4.49 -19.79 0.66
C ASN A 317 -3.64 -18.64 1.23
N THR A 318 -4.24 -17.48 1.48
CA THR A 318 -3.56 -16.33 2.06
C THR A 318 -4.35 -15.78 3.23
N ILE A 319 -3.68 -15.61 4.37
CA ILE A 319 -4.24 -15.00 5.57
C ILE A 319 -3.35 -13.85 6.04
N GLU A 320 -3.98 -12.74 6.40
CA GLU A 320 -3.32 -11.63 7.10
C GLU A 320 -4.02 -11.35 8.43
N LEU A 321 -3.23 -11.28 9.51
CA LEU A 321 -3.70 -11.12 10.87
C LEU A 321 -3.00 -9.94 11.59
N PRO A 322 -3.50 -8.71 11.37
CA PRO A 322 -3.08 -7.52 12.11
C PRO A 322 -3.47 -7.57 13.59
N VAL A 323 -4.58 -8.25 13.91
CA VAL A 323 -5.09 -8.45 15.28
C VAL A 323 -5.18 -9.95 15.56
N VAL A 324 -4.60 -10.40 16.67
CA VAL A 324 -4.59 -11.83 17.01
C VAL A 324 -5.94 -12.26 17.58
N PRO A 325 -6.48 -13.41 17.15
CA PRO A 325 -7.58 -14.06 17.85
C PRO A 325 -7.28 -14.30 19.33
N TYR A 326 -8.22 -13.97 20.21
CA TYR A 326 -8.03 -14.06 21.65
C TYR A 326 -8.70 -15.29 22.27
N GLN A 327 -8.22 -15.73 23.43
CA GLN A 327 -8.89 -16.75 24.22
C GLN A 327 -10.06 -16.13 25.01
N ASP A 328 -11.27 -16.65 24.77
CA ASP A 328 -12.48 -16.22 25.47
C ASP A 328 -12.51 -16.84 26.88
N PHE A 329 -12.26 -16.05 27.92
CA PHE A 329 -12.42 -16.47 29.32
C PHE A 329 -13.74 -15.94 29.86
N ILE A 330 -14.75 -16.81 30.00
CA ILE A 330 -15.93 -16.45 30.81
C ILE A 330 -15.54 -16.68 32.27
N VAL A 331 -15.44 -15.58 33.00
CA VAL A 331 -15.28 -15.56 34.45
C VAL A 331 -16.66 -15.35 35.09
N ASP A 332 -16.98 -16.12 36.14
CA ASP A 332 -18.13 -15.81 36.99
C ASP A 332 -17.90 -14.49 37.75
N ASN A 333 -18.91 -14.01 38.48
CA ASN A 333 -18.80 -12.79 39.30
C ASN A 333 -17.71 -12.87 40.40
N ASN A 334 -17.14 -14.06 40.63
CA ASN A 334 -16.06 -14.33 41.59
C ASN A 334 -14.71 -14.61 40.89
N ASN A 335 -14.59 -14.32 39.59
CA ASN A 335 -13.40 -14.61 38.76
C ASN A 335 -13.04 -16.10 38.64
N ASN A 336 -13.98 -17.02 38.83
CA ASN A 336 -13.77 -18.43 38.51
C ASN A 336 -13.98 -18.67 37.01
N LEU A 337 -13.04 -19.40 36.41
CA LEU A 337 -13.13 -19.86 35.03
C LEU A 337 -14.32 -20.83 34.88
N LEU A 338 -15.34 -20.43 34.11
CA LEU A 338 -16.45 -21.32 33.77
C LEU A 338 -16.01 -22.21 32.58
N SER A 339 -15.86 -23.52 32.83
CA SER A 339 -15.64 -24.50 31.76
C SER A 339 -16.92 -24.61 30.90
N ARG A 340 -16.81 -24.25 29.61
CA ARG A 340 -17.90 -24.45 28.64
C ARG A 340 -18.07 -25.94 28.34
N GLU A 341 -19.07 -26.59 28.94
CA GLU A 341 -19.39 -27.99 28.62
C GLU A 341 -20.18 -28.18 27.31
N ASP A 342 -20.66 -27.11 26.64
CA ASP A 342 -21.61 -27.25 25.51
C ASP A 342 -21.24 -26.51 24.20
N LYS A 343 -19.98 -26.08 23.99
CA LYS A 343 -19.57 -25.49 22.69
C LYS A 343 -18.58 -26.39 21.96
N ILE A 344 -18.87 -26.65 20.68
CA ILE A 344 -17.91 -27.23 19.74
C ILE A 344 -16.70 -26.29 19.68
N THR A 345 -15.54 -26.76 20.17
CA THR A 345 -14.27 -26.05 20.10
C THR A 345 -13.42 -26.58 18.96
N PHE A 346 -12.49 -25.77 18.47
CA PHE A 346 -11.52 -26.25 17.48
C PHE A 346 -10.72 -27.42 18.04
N GLU A 347 -10.38 -27.38 19.34
CA GLU A 347 -9.69 -28.47 20.03
C GLU A 347 -10.50 -29.79 19.95
N SER A 348 -11.81 -29.75 20.22
CA SER A 348 -12.65 -30.95 20.15
C SER A 348 -12.75 -31.55 18.74
N ILE A 349 -12.73 -30.71 17.69
CA ILE A 349 -12.75 -31.17 16.30
C ILE A 349 -11.39 -31.75 15.92
N SER A 350 -10.31 -31.06 16.27
CA SER A 350 -8.94 -31.44 15.93
C SER A 350 -8.52 -32.80 16.49
N LYS A 351 -9.06 -33.20 17.65
CA LYS A 351 -8.82 -34.53 18.23
C LYS A 351 -9.49 -35.66 17.44
N ASN A 352 -10.55 -35.37 16.72
CA ASN A 352 -11.42 -36.37 16.09
C ASN A 352 -11.35 -36.37 14.55
N MET A 353 -10.62 -35.44 13.95
CA MET A 353 -10.55 -35.27 12.51
C MET A 353 -9.14 -34.91 12.04
N PHE A 354 -8.73 -35.45 10.90
CA PHE A 354 -7.50 -35.00 10.24
C PHE A 354 -7.72 -33.60 9.67
N ILE A 355 -7.10 -32.60 10.28
CA ILE A 355 -7.17 -31.21 9.85
C ILE A 355 -5.97 -30.88 8.97
N LYS A 356 -6.22 -30.14 7.90
CA LYS A 356 -5.19 -29.53 7.06
C LYS A 356 -5.66 -28.18 6.54
N PHE A 357 -4.82 -27.17 6.70
CA PHE A 357 -5.00 -25.86 6.06
C PHE A 357 -4.24 -25.82 4.73
N ASN A 358 -4.81 -25.17 3.72
CA ASN A 358 -4.18 -24.99 2.40
C ASN A 358 -3.48 -23.63 2.27
N LEU A 359 -3.00 -23.08 3.40
CA LEU A 359 -2.39 -21.76 3.47
C LEU A 359 -0.98 -21.79 2.88
N LYS A 360 -0.80 -20.97 1.84
CA LYS A 360 0.49 -20.70 1.20
C LYS A 360 1.16 -19.46 1.77
N ASN A 361 0.38 -18.44 2.12
CA ASN A 361 0.90 -17.15 2.55
C ASN A 361 0.33 -16.79 3.92
N ILE A 362 1.20 -16.55 4.89
CA ILE A 362 0.82 -16.18 6.26
C ILE A 362 1.49 -14.85 6.60
N PHE A 363 0.67 -13.82 6.79
CA PHE A 363 1.10 -12.51 7.24
C PHE A 363 0.67 -12.29 8.70
N PHE A 364 1.63 -12.37 9.61
CA PHE A 364 1.41 -12.35 11.06
C PHE A 364 2.18 -11.19 11.72
N LEU A 365 1.76 -9.96 11.38
CA LEU A 365 2.33 -8.72 11.90
C LEU A 365 1.29 -8.01 12.76
N PRO A 366 1.65 -7.47 13.92
CA PRO A 366 0.73 -6.67 14.71
C PRO A 366 0.48 -5.32 14.04
N LYS A 367 -0.74 -4.85 14.22
CA LYS A 367 -1.04 -3.42 14.13
C LYS A 367 -0.37 -2.67 15.29
N GLU A 368 0.01 -1.41 15.07
CA GLU A 368 0.39 -0.50 16.14
C GLU A 368 -0.69 -0.46 17.24
N GLY A 369 -0.27 -0.52 18.51
CA GLY A 369 -1.16 -0.60 19.66
C GLY A 369 -1.66 -2.02 20.02
N TYR A 370 -1.52 -3.01 19.13
CA TYR A 370 -1.95 -4.40 19.34
C TYR A 370 -0.78 -5.39 19.23
N PRO A 371 0.17 -5.39 20.17
CA PRO A 371 1.38 -6.21 20.04
C PRO A 371 1.07 -7.72 20.11
N HIS A 372 1.60 -8.48 19.15
CA HIS A 372 1.60 -9.95 19.09
C HIS A 372 2.56 -10.56 20.13
N ARG A 373 2.29 -10.32 21.42
CA ARG A 373 3.15 -10.76 22.55
C ARG A 373 2.43 -11.64 23.58
N SER A 374 1.19 -12.01 23.30
CA SER A 374 0.39 -12.86 24.20
C SER A 374 0.62 -14.36 23.93
N ASP A 375 0.34 -15.19 24.92
CA ASP A 375 0.29 -16.66 24.76
C ASP A 375 -0.65 -17.07 23.61
N ASP A 376 -1.70 -16.29 23.38
CA ASP A 376 -2.66 -16.50 22.30
C ASP A 376 -2.02 -16.29 20.93
N SER A 377 -1.13 -15.30 20.79
CA SER A 377 -0.33 -15.09 19.56
C SER A 377 0.49 -16.33 19.23
N CYS A 378 1.14 -16.89 20.25
CA CYS A 378 1.95 -18.10 20.11
C CYS A 378 1.09 -19.32 19.72
N LYS A 379 -0.06 -19.50 20.38
CA LYS A 379 -1.00 -20.60 20.06
C LYS A 379 -1.51 -20.51 18.63
N VAL A 380 -1.93 -19.31 18.20
CA VAL A 380 -2.49 -19.10 16.86
C VAL A 380 -1.42 -19.39 15.80
N LEU A 381 -0.24 -18.78 15.92
CA LEU A 381 0.85 -18.99 14.96
C LEU A 381 1.27 -20.47 14.91
N LYS A 382 1.45 -21.11 16.08
CA LYS A 382 1.80 -22.53 16.15
C LYS A 382 0.80 -23.40 15.39
N THR A 383 -0.49 -23.18 15.66
CA THR A 383 -1.58 -23.93 15.04
C THR A 383 -1.59 -23.71 13.52
N LEU A 384 -1.44 -22.46 13.05
CA LEU A 384 -1.37 -22.18 11.61
C LEU A 384 -0.21 -22.93 10.93
N LEU A 385 0.99 -22.91 11.52
CA LEU A 385 2.17 -23.56 10.97
C LEU A 385 2.03 -25.10 10.95
N GLU A 386 1.55 -25.70 12.05
CA GLU A 386 1.36 -27.15 12.17
C GLU A 386 0.34 -27.68 11.16
N TYR A 387 -0.83 -27.05 11.08
CA TYR A 387 -1.92 -27.54 10.23
C TYR A 387 -1.77 -27.15 8.75
N SER A 388 -0.97 -26.12 8.42
CA SER A 388 -0.65 -25.81 7.02
C SER A 388 0.34 -26.80 6.39
N ASN A 389 1.08 -27.56 7.21
CA ASN A 389 1.88 -28.74 6.83
C ASN A 389 2.46 -28.71 5.41
N LYS A 390 3.60 -28.02 5.28
CA LYS A 390 4.46 -27.88 4.08
C LYS A 390 3.89 -27.07 2.94
N SER A 391 2.67 -26.54 3.06
CA SER A 391 2.07 -25.69 2.01
C SER A 391 2.50 -24.23 2.06
N VAL A 392 3.03 -23.76 3.20
CA VAL A 392 3.48 -22.37 3.37
C VAL A 392 4.71 -22.08 2.49
N GLU A 393 4.57 -21.08 1.63
CA GLU A 393 5.58 -20.55 0.70
C GLU A 393 6.06 -19.15 1.16
N THR A 394 5.17 -18.34 1.75
CA THR A 394 5.46 -16.99 2.25
C THR A 394 5.11 -16.88 3.72
N LEU A 395 6.06 -16.39 4.53
CA LEU A 395 5.89 -16.19 5.96
C LEU A 395 6.41 -14.80 6.36
N THR A 396 5.52 -14.02 6.96
CA THR A 396 5.86 -12.70 7.50
C THR A 396 5.52 -12.65 8.99
N LEU A 397 6.48 -12.28 9.84
CA LEU A 397 6.36 -12.34 11.30
C LEU A 397 6.87 -11.05 11.95
N LEU A 398 6.33 -10.70 13.11
CA LEU A 398 6.95 -9.68 13.96
C LEU A 398 8.26 -10.22 14.52
N SER A 399 8.21 -11.16 15.46
CA SER A 399 9.41 -11.71 16.11
C SER A 399 9.29 -13.21 16.27
N LEU A 400 10.39 -13.92 16.11
CA LEU A 400 10.44 -15.36 16.27
C LEU A 400 11.04 -15.71 17.63
N SER A 401 10.27 -16.37 18.51
CA SER A 401 10.88 -17.02 19.67
C SER A 401 11.69 -18.24 19.22
N SER A 402 12.72 -18.61 19.99
CA SER A 402 13.55 -19.78 19.69
C SER A 402 12.74 -21.06 19.47
N ASP A 403 11.58 -21.16 20.12
CA ASP A 403 10.73 -22.35 20.13
C ASP A 403 10.00 -22.57 18.80
N PHE A 404 9.84 -21.53 17.99
CA PHE A 404 9.21 -21.64 16.67
C PHE A 404 10.16 -22.13 15.57
N ILE A 405 11.48 -22.09 15.78
CA ILE A 405 12.44 -22.47 14.73
C ILE A 405 12.37 -23.96 14.38
N PRO A 406 12.37 -24.90 15.35
CA PRO A 406 12.15 -26.31 15.04
C PRO A 406 10.80 -26.53 14.38
N LEU A 407 9.78 -25.78 14.80
CA LEU A 407 8.42 -25.89 14.26
C LEU A 407 8.37 -25.50 12.78
N ILE A 408 8.92 -24.34 12.42
CA ILE A 408 8.97 -23.87 11.03
C ILE A 408 9.83 -24.82 10.18
N SER A 409 10.99 -25.23 10.70
CA SER A 409 11.91 -26.12 9.98
C SER A 409 11.24 -27.46 9.65
N LEU A 410 10.42 -28.00 10.57
CA LEU A 410 9.72 -29.26 10.38
C LEU A 410 8.47 -29.13 9.51
N ASN A 411 7.64 -28.14 9.79
CA ASN A 411 6.30 -28.03 9.21
C ASN A 411 6.24 -27.13 7.98
N CYS A 412 7.20 -26.24 7.77
CA CYS A 412 7.20 -25.27 6.66
C CYS A 412 8.55 -25.19 5.91
N PRO A 413 9.14 -26.33 5.47
CA PRO A 413 10.44 -26.34 4.79
C PRO A 413 10.43 -25.72 3.38
N ASN A 414 9.24 -25.47 2.81
CA ASN A 414 9.05 -24.95 1.46
C ASN A 414 8.97 -23.41 1.40
N ILE A 415 9.24 -22.72 2.51
CA ILE A 415 9.25 -21.25 2.52
C ILE A 415 10.28 -20.74 1.50
N THR A 416 9.80 -19.87 0.62
CA THR A 416 10.58 -19.15 -0.39
C THR A 416 10.69 -17.66 -0.06
N HIS A 417 9.73 -17.11 0.68
CA HIS A 417 9.71 -15.70 1.08
C HIS A 417 9.59 -15.60 2.60
N LEU A 418 10.58 -14.99 3.25
CA LEU A 418 10.60 -14.78 4.68
C LEU A 418 10.83 -13.31 5.00
N SER A 419 9.91 -12.73 5.77
CA SER A 419 10.03 -11.36 6.29
C SER A 419 9.88 -11.38 7.81
N MET A 420 10.83 -10.78 8.53
CA MET A 420 10.77 -10.77 10.00
C MET A 420 11.49 -9.59 10.64
N ILE A 421 11.03 -9.21 11.83
CA ILE A 421 11.78 -8.32 12.73
C ILE A 421 12.69 -9.17 13.62
N ILE A 422 13.95 -8.77 13.66
CA ILE A 422 15.00 -9.38 14.46
C ILE A 422 15.48 -8.43 15.56
N ASP A 423 15.95 -9.01 16.65
CA ASP A 423 16.65 -8.34 17.74
C ASP A 423 17.93 -9.11 18.09
N ASN A 424 18.77 -8.56 18.96
CA ASN A 424 20.03 -9.21 19.35
C ASN A 424 19.83 -10.56 20.05
N ASN A 425 18.64 -10.84 20.61
CA ASN A 425 18.37 -12.07 21.34
C ASN A 425 17.92 -13.20 20.42
N ASN A 426 17.22 -12.89 19.33
CA ASN A 426 16.67 -13.89 18.41
C ASN A 426 17.56 -14.14 17.19
N LEU A 427 18.52 -13.26 16.88
CA LEU A 427 19.33 -13.31 15.67
C LEU A 427 20.00 -14.67 15.44
N ILE A 428 20.76 -15.18 16.43
CA ILE A 428 21.47 -16.47 16.32
C ILE A 428 20.50 -17.60 15.97
N SER A 429 19.35 -17.62 16.63
CA SER A 429 18.32 -18.63 16.42
C SER A 429 17.75 -18.52 14.99
N CYS A 430 17.54 -17.29 14.48
CA CYS A 430 17.09 -17.07 13.10
C CYS A 430 18.11 -17.55 12.05
N LEU A 431 19.41 -17.46 12.34
CA LEU A 431 20.44 -17.98 11.44
C LEU A 431 20.30 -19.50 11.22
N ILE A 432 19.98 -20.25 12.28
CA ILE A 432 19.70 -21.68 12.17
C ILE A 432 18.50 -21.92 11.25
N LEU A 433 17.44 -21.10 11.37
CA LEU A 433 16.28 -21.21 10.49
C LEU A 433 16.65 -21.01 9.03
N PHE A 434 17.43 -19.97 8.69
CA PHE A 434 17.80 -19.68 7.30
C PHE A 434 18.56 -20.84 6.65
N SER A 435 19.42 -21.51 7.42
CA SER A 435 20.16 -22.69 6.96
C SER A 435 19.26 -23.88 6.59
N ASN A 436 18.11 -24.00 7.28
CA ASN A 436 17.14 -25.07 7.06
C ASN A 436 16.21 -24.77 5.87
N LEU A 437 16.01 -23.50 5.52
CA LEU A 437 15.14 -23.07 4.42
C LEU A 437 15.86 -23.10 3.07
N GLN A 438 16.09 -24.30 2.55
CA GLN A 438 16.90 -24.51 1.33
C GLN A 438 16.32 -23.88 0.05
N ASN A 439 15.03 -23.54 0.05
CA ASN A 439 14.33 -22.92 -1.08
C ASN A 439 14.15 -21.39 -0.92
N LEU A 440 14.73 -20.78 0.11
CA LEU A 440 14.57 -19.36 0.39
C LEU A 440 15.08 -18.53 -0.80
N TYR A 441 14.19 -17.73 -1.36
CA TYR A 441 14.38 -16.89 -2.53
C TYR A 441 14.43 -15.40 -2.16
N HIS A 442 13.59 -14.98 -1.22
CA HIS A 442 13.51 -13.61 -0.70
C HIS A 442 13.61 -13.62 0.83
N LEU A 443 14.53 -12.81 1.37
CA LEU A 443 14.70 -12.55 2.79
C LEU A 443 14.62 -11.04 3.08
N LYS A 444 13.68 -10.64 3.93
CA LYS A 444 13.53 -9.28 4.47
C LYS A 444 13.77 -9.29 5.97
N LEU A 445 14.75 -8.52 6.43
CA LEU A 445 15.11 -8.43 7.84
C LEU A 445 14.99 -7.00 8.33
N LYS A 446 14.23 -6.81 9.42
CA LYS A 446 14.01 -5.50 10.03
C LYS A 446 14.53 -5.44 11.46
N SER A 447 15.14 -4.32 11.87
CA SER A 447 15.51 -4.12 13.28
C SER A 447 14.27 -3.84 14.12
N SER A 448 14.22 -4.41 15.33
CA SER A 448 13.24 -3.99 16.33
C SER A 448 13.47 -2.54 16.75
N ASN A 449 12.46 -1.69 16.60
CA ASN A 449 12.48 -0.31 17.07
C ASN A 449 11.95 -0.16 18.51
N ILE A 450 11.62 -1.25 19.20
CA ILE A 450 11.06 -1.17 20.56
C ILE A 450 12.17 -0.73 21.54
N PRO A 451 12.04 0.45 22.19
CA PRO A 451 12.97 0.85 23.23
C PRO A 451 12.79 -0.07 24.44
N ILE A 452 13.88 -0.73 24.86
CA ILE A 452 13.92 -1.30 26.21
C ILE A 452 14.02 -0.11 27.16
N ILE A 453 13.04 0.07 28.03
CA ILE A 453 13.12 1.04 29.13
C ILE A 453 14.21 0.52 30.10
N THR A 454 15.47 0.84 29.81
CA THR A 454 16.53 0.76 30.80
C THR A 454 16.42 2.00 31.67
N THR A 455 16.51 1.85 32.99
CA THR A 455 16.35 2.89 34.02
C THR A 455 17.37 4.03 33.97
N SER A 456 18.08 4.22 32.86
CA SER A 456 18.94 5.36 32.56
C SER A 456 18.34 6.17 31.41
N SER A 457 18.21 7.47 31.61
CA SER A 457 17.57 8.50 30.77
C SER A 457 18.21 8.74 29.39
N SER A 458 18.51 7.68 28.64
CA SER A 458 18.93 7.72 27.24
C SER A 458 18.06 6.75 26.45
N ILE A 459 17.17 7.29 25.62
CA ILE A 459 16.43 6.51 24.61
C ILE A 459 17.46 6.13 23.53
N ASN A 460 18.23 5.07 23.76
CA ASN A 460 19.00 4.46 22.69
C ASN A 460 18.03 3.61 21.86
N LYS A 461 17.71 4.05 20.65
CA LYS A 461 17.15 3.16 19.63
C LYS A 461 18.18 2.04 19.45
N PHE A 462 17.90 0.82 19.91
CA PHE A 462 18.79 -0.33 19.71
C PHE A 462 18.67 -0.81 18.26
N GLN A 463 19.26 -0.07 17.33
CA GLN A 463 19.45 -0.56 15.97
C GLN A 463 20.49 -1.69 16.00
N ILE A 464 20.20 -2.80 15.31
CA ILE A 464 21.15 -3.92 15.19
C ILE A 464 22.31 -3.51 14.28
N TYR A 465 23.52 -3.53 14.84
CA TYR A 465 24.76 -3.41 14.08
C TYR A 465 25.25 -4.79 13.67
N PHE A 466 25.37 -5.01 12.36
CA PHE A 466 26.12 -6.14 11.82
C PHE A 466 27.61 -5.94 12.08
N ASN A 467 28.09 -6.43 13.23
CA ASN A 467 29.52 -6.56 13.46
C ASN A 467 30.07 -7.75 12.65
N GLU A 468 31.41 -7.83 12.58
CA GLU A 468 32.09 -8.84 11.78
C GLU A 468 31.60 -10.27 12.08
N ASN A 469 31.49 -10.66 13.36
CA ASN A 469 31.07 -12.01 13.74
C ASN A 469 29.66 -12.35 13.26
N ILE A 470 28.71 -11.45 13.43
CA ILE A 470 27.32 -11.67 13.02
C ILE A 470 27.22 -11.79 11.49
N ILE A 471 28.02 -11.03 10.74
CA ILE A 471 28.06 -11.11 9.28
C ILE A 471 28.56 -12.48 8.84
N TRP A 472 29.61 -12.98 9.48
CA TRP A 472 30.13 -14.31 9.20
C TRP A 472 29.05 -15.37 9.42
N ASP A 473 28.38 -15.33 10.58
CA ASP A 473 27.32 -16.27 10.88
C ASP A 473 26.15 -16.13 9.88
N LEU A 474 25.77 -14.91 9.50
CA LEU A 474 24.69 -14.68 8.54
C LEU A 474 25.03 -15.23 7.15
N VAL A 475 26.22 -14.93 6.64
CA VAL A 475 26.60 -15.31 5.28
C VAL A 475 26.81 -16.81 5.14
N GLU A 476 27.30 -17.49 6.19
CA GLU A 476 27.43 -18.95 6.18
C GLU A 476 26.08 -19.67 6.10
N GLN A 477 25.04 -19.10 6.72
CA GLN A 477 23.72 -19.72 6.79
C GLN A 477 22.76 -19.30 5.67
N ILE A 478 23.08 -18.27 4.89
CA ILE A 478 22.24 -17.86 3.75
C ILE A 478 22.31 -18.92 2.64
N PRO A 479 21.15 -19.42 2.17
CA PRO A 479 21.12 -20.40 1.09
C PRO A 479 21.45 -19.76 -0.26
N LYS A 480 22.10 -20.53 -1.15
CA LYS A 480 22.50 -20.07 -2.49
C LYS A 480 21.33 -19.69 -3.41
N THR A 481 20.12 -20.15 -3.06
CA THR A 481 18.87 -19.86 -3.75
C THR A 481 18.44 -18.41 -3.59
N LEU A 482 18.91 -17.71 -2.56
CA LEU A 482 18.52 -16.33 -2.27
C LEU A 482 18.83 -15.40 -3.46
N LYS A 483 17.84 -14.60 -3.86
CA LYS A 483 17.92 -13.61 -4.95
C LYS A 483 17.56 -12.21 -4.51
N ILE A 484 16.66 -12.07 -3.55
CA ILE A 484 16.20 -10.77 -3.05
C ILE A 484 16.59 -10.67 -1.58
N LEU A 485 17.31 -9.61 -1.24
CA LEU A 485 17.72 -9.31 0.12
C LEU A 485 17.33 -7.88 0.48
N GLU A 486 16.45 -7.76 1.46
CA GLU A 486 16.04 -6.47 2.02
C GLU A 486 16.53 -6.34 3.46
N LEU A 487 17.23 -5.25 3.77
CA LEU A 487 17.79 -4.99 5.09
C LEU A 487 17.34 -3.63 5.63
N ASP A 488 16.73 -3.64 6.81
CA ASP A 488 16.52 -2.46 7.65
C ASP A 488 17.41 -2.57 8.91
N LEU A 489 18.70 -2.76 8.69
CA LEU A 489 19.72 -3.02 9.71
C LEU A 489 20.96 -2.18 9.40
N LEU A 490 21.75 -1.85 10.41
CA LEU A 490 22.95 -1.06 10.21
C LEU A 490 24.11 -1.96 9.79
N ILE A 491 24.71 -1.64 8.64
CA ILE A 491 25.89 -2.31 8.10
C ILE A 491 26.90 -1.26 7.67
N SER A 492 28.17 -1.43 8.04
CA SER A 492 29.23 -0.54 7.57
C SER A 492 29.61 -0.87 6.12
N SER A 493 30.20 0.08 5.38
CA SER A 493 30.62 -0.18 4.00
C SER A 493 31.69 -1.29 3.90
N LYS A 494 32.59 -1.37 4.88
CA LYS A 494 33.61 -2.43 5.00
C LYS A 494 32.97 -3.80 5.19
N ASP A 495 31.96 -3.85 6.04
CA ASP A 495 31.21 -5.04 6.39
C ASP A 495 30.29 -5.50 5.25
N LEU A 496 29.66 -4.55 4.56
CA LEU A 496 28.89 -4.81 3.34
C LEU A 496 29.79 -5.37 2.24
N LYS A 497 31.03 -4.87 2.11
CA LYS A 497 32.00 -5.38 1.14
C LYS A 497 32.32 -6.84 1.40
N LYS A 498 32.66 -7.17 2.65
CA LYS A 498 32.89 -8.54 3.09
C LYS A 498 31.67 -9.42 2.82
N PHE A 499 30.49 -8.96 3.23
CA PHE A 499 29.23 -9.66 3.01
C PHE A 499 29.00 -9.96 1.52
N LEU A 500 28.93 -8.95 0.66
CA LEU A 500 28.51 -9.09 -0.73
C LEU A 500 29.59 -9.70 -1.66
N LEU A 501 30.85 -9.28 -1.50
CA LEU A 501 31.91 -9.64 -2.43
C LEU A 501 32.68 -10.87 -1.97
N ASP A 502 33.05 -10.92 -0.70
CA ASP A 502 34.03 -11.90 -0.21
C ASP A 502 33.36 -13.22 0.20
N TYR A 503 32.18 -13.16 0.82
CA TYR A 503 31.58 -14.35 1.45
C TYR A 503 30.25 -14.80 0.86
N CYS A 504 29.39 -13.88 0.39
CA CYS A 504 28.07 -14.26 -0.08
C CYS A 504 28.16 -15.16 -1.33
N LYS A 505 27.64 -16.38 -1.18
CA LYS A 505 27.56 -17.37 -2.26
C LYS A 505 26.31 -17.18 -3.11
N ALA A 506 25.32 -16.45 -2.60
CA ALA A 506 24.10 -16.14 -3.32
C ALA A 506 24.37 -15.08 -4.40
N SER A 507 23.87 -15.35 -5.61
CA SER A 507 23.90 -14.39 -6.71
C SER A 507 22.62 -13.55 -6.64
N LEU A 508 22.69 -12.46 -5.88
CA LEU A 508 21.59 -11.54 -5.61
C LEU A 508 21.23 -10.77 -6.89
N ARG A 509 19.92 -10.64 -7.11
CA ARG A 509 19.29 -9.89 -8.19
C ARG A 509 18.70 -8.58 -7.69
N GLU A 510 18.33 -8.52 -6.43
CA GLU A 510 17.77 -7.33 -5.80
C GLU A 510 18.35 -7.15 -4.40
N ILE A 511 18.70 -5.91 -4.09
CA ILE A 511 19.16 -5.48 -2.78
C ILE A 511 18.35 -4.24 -2.41
N ALA A 512 17.71 -4.24 -1.25
CA ALA A 512 17.04 -3.06 -0.72
C ALA A 512 17.59 -2.69 0.66
N PHE A 513 17.83 -1.39 0.87
CA PHE A 513 18.20 -0.83 2.16
C PHE A 513 17.10 0.14 2.62
N HIS A 514 16.42 -0.22 3.70
CA HIS A 514 15.32 0.55 4.26
C HIS A 514 15.79 1.58 5.29
N ASN A 515 16.94 1.35 5.92
CA ASN A 515 17.45 2.22 6.97
C ASN A 515 18.00 3.54 6.39
N LYS A 516 17.47 4.65 6.92
CA LYS A 516 17.73 6.02 6.46
C LYS A 516 19.08 6.58 6.92
N GLU A 517 19.67 6.05 7.99
CA GLU A 517 20.68 6.77 8.77
C GLU A 517 22.14 6.49 8.34
N LEU A 518 22.42 5.62 7.36
CA LEU A 518 23.81 5.16 7.11
C LEU A 518 24.25 4.91 5.65
N ILE A 519 23.43 5.12 4.62
CA ILE A 519 23.89 4.89 3.24
C ILE A 519 24.80 6.03 2.79
N THR A 520 26.10 5.77 2.78
CA THR A 520 27.12 6.70 2.31
C THR A 520 27.64 6.36 0.92
N ASN A 521 28.37 7.29 0.28
CA ASN A 521 29.01 7.07 -1.02
C ASN A 521 29.94 5.83 -1.06
N GLN A 522 30.50 5.42 0.08
CA GLN A 522 31.31 4.18 0.18
C GLN A 522 30.46 2.91 0.04
N HIS A 523 29.19 2.93 0.43
CA HIS A 523 28.27 1.81 0.21
C HIS A 523 27.94 1.67 -1.28
N PHE A 524 27.68 2.79 -1.97
CA PHE A 524 27.49 2.80 -3.43
C PHE A 524 28.72 2.27 -4.17
N LYS A 525 29.93 2.63 -3.73
CA LYS A 525 31.16 2.06 -4.28
C LYS A 525 31.20 0.53 -4.18
N VAL A 526 30.82 -0.02 -3.02
CA VAL A 526 30.78 -1.47 -2.79
C VAL A 526 29.73 -2.15 -3.68
N LEU A 527 28.56 -1.54 -3.82
CA LEU A 527 27.51 -2.02 -4.72
C LEU A 527 27.96 -1.97 -6.18
N LEU A 528 28.67 -0.93 -6.60
CA LEU A 528 29.21 -0.83 -7.95
C LEU A 528 30.21 -1.94 -8.22
N GLU A 529 31.15 -2.19 -7.29
CA GLU A 529 32.06 -3.34 -7.37
C GLU A 529 31.29 -4.67 -7.46
N TYR A 530 30.16 -4.80 -6.76
CA TYR A 530 29.30 -6.00 -6.84
C TYR A 530 28.66 -6.15 -8.21
N VAL A 531 28.08 -5.08 -8.76
CA VAL A 531 27.48 -5.06 -10.11
C VAL A 531 28.50 -5.50 -11.15
N GLU A 532 29.70 -4.93 -11.11
CA GLU A 532 30.78 -5.23 -12.06
C GLU A 532 31.27 -6.68 -11.96
N LYS A 533 31.48 -7.17 -10.73
CA LYS A 533 32.05 -8.51 -10.48
C LYS A 533 31.03 -9.63 -10.66
N ARG A 534 29.81 -9.45 -10.16
CA ARG A 534 28.79 -10.52 -10.10
C ARG A 534 27.82 -10.47 -11.27
N LYS A 535 27.57 -9.28 -11.84
CA LYS A 535 26.69 -9.06 -13.01
C LYS A 535 25.27 -9.63 -12.86
N SER A 536 24.82 -9.82 -11.62
CA SER A 536 23.51 -10.41 -11.31
C SER A 536 22.48 -9.41 -10.81
N LEU A 537 22.93 -8.27 -10.25
CA LEU A 537 22.04 -7.24 -9.70
C LEU A 537 21.23 -6.58 -10.83
N ARG A 538 19.92 -6.50 -10.63
CA ARG A 538 18.93 -5.94 -11.56
C ARG A 538 18.15 -4.79 -10.96
N LYS A 539 17.94 -4.83 -9.65
CA LYS A 539 17.23 -3.82 -8.89
C LYS A 539 18.02 -3.44 -7.64
N PHE A 540 18.07 -2.14 -7.35
CA PHE A 540 18.63 -1.65 -6.10
C PHE A 540 17.72 -0.56 -5.54
N SER A 541 17.25 -0.75 -4.30
CA SER A 541 16.33 0.19 -3.67
C SER A 541 16.90 0.77 -2.38
N PHE A 542 16.78 2.07 -2.20
CA PHE A 542 17.24 2.74 -0.98
C PHE A 542 16.49 4.05 -0.75
N ASN A 543 16.33 4.48 0.51
CA ASN A 543 15.55 5.68 0.82
C ASN A 543 16.26 6.94 0.30
N SER A 544 15.70 7.55 -0.73
CA SER A 544 16.30 8.62 -1.53
C SER A 544 16.08 10.02 -0.95
N ASN A 545 15.11 10.19 -0.05
CA ASN A 545 14.66 11.46 0.54
C ASN A 545 15.74 12.25 1.32
N TYR A 546 16.98 11.78 1.39
CA TYR A 546 18.08 12.41 2.11
C TYR A 546 19.39 12.46 1.33
N LEU A 547 19.39 12.03 0.06
CA LEU A 547 20.36 12.55 -0.89
C LEU A 547 19.93 14.01 -1.10
N ASN A 548 20.58 14.97 -0.42
CA ASN A 548 20.28 16.42 -0.47
C ASN A 548 19.43 16.83 -1.69
N ASP A 549 18.31 17.52 -1.47
CA ASP A 549 17.23 17.84 -2.44
C ASP A 549 17.71 18.25 -3.86
N ASP A 550 18.94 18.75 -4.01
CA ASP A 550 19.58 19.05 -5.28
C ASP A 550 19.94 17.82 -6.17
N PHE A 551 20.13 16.61 -5.63
CA PHE A 551 20.68 15.49 -6.42
C PHE A 551 19.66 14.85 -7.39
N PHE A 552 18.41 14.64 -6.98
CA PHE A 552 17.38 14.12 -7.90
C PHE A 552 16.76 15.19 -8.77
N LEU A 553 16.73 16.45 -8.30
CA LEU A 553 16.29 17.59 -9.12
C LEU A 553 17.29 17.88 -10.24
N SER A 554 18.60 17.69 -10.03
CA SER A 554 19.62 17.96 -11.06
C SER A 554 19.71 16.87 -12.15
N VAL A 555 19.42 15.61 -11.83
CA VAL A 555 19.40 14.53 -12.84
C VAL A 555 18.13 14.60 -13.71
N ASN A 556 17.02 15.12 -13.19
CA ASN A 556 15.74 15.22 -13.92
C ASN A 556 15.42 16.62 -14.50
N ASN A 557 16.06 17.70 -14.04
CA ASN A 557 15.86 19.04 -14.59
C ASN A 557 17.06 19.50 -15.40
N ASN A 558 17.14 19.03 -16.65
CA ASN A 558 17.78 19.78 -17.72
C ASN A 558 16.72 20.26 -18.72
N TYR A 559 15.66 20.92 -18.25
CA TYR A 559 14.89 21.92 -19.01
C TYR A 559 14.14 22.89 -18.06
N ASN A 560 14.75 24.08 -17.90
CA ASN A 560 14.18 25.40 -17.60
C ASN A 560 13.32 25.67 -16.33
N ASN A 561 13.95 26.52 -15.51
CA ASN A 561 13.47 27.78 -14.90
C ASN A 561 12.77 27.80 -13.54
N TYR A 562 13.51 28.41 -12.60
CA TYR A 562 13.14 29.39 -11.58
C TYR A 562 11.83 29.16 -10.82
N TYR A 563 11.92 28.92 -9.51
CA TYR A 563 11.27 29.76 -8.49
C TYR A 563 11.99 29.64 -7.14
N ASN A 564 12.29 30.81 -6.56
CA ASN A 564 12.71 31.02 -5.17
C ASN A 564 11.54 30.73 -4.23
N TYR A 565 11.80 30.05 -3.12
CA TYR A 565 10.97 30.17 -1.92
C TYR A 565 11.87 30.34 -0.68
N ASN A 566 11.66 31.46 0.01
CA ASN A 566 12.23 31.76 1.31
C ASN A 566 11.35 31.07 2.37
N ASP A 567 11.96 30.21 3.18
CA ASP A 567 11.33 29.66 4.38
C ASP A 567 11.35 30.67 5.53
N TYR A 568 10.18 30.87 6.12
CA TYR A 568 10.00 31.50 7.42
C TYR A 568 10.06 30.41 8.50
N TYR A 569 11.11 30.41 9.32
CA TYR A 569 11.03 29.89 10.69
C TYR A 569 11.66 30.90 11.66
N TYR A 570 10.85 31.30 12.65
CA TYR A 570 11.19 32.19 13.75
C TYR A 570 12.26 31.56 14.65
N PHE A 571 13.39 32.26 14.79
CA PHE A 571 14.36 32.07 15.88
C PHE A 571 13.89 32.83 17.13
N ASN A 572 13.84 32.15 18.28
CA ASN A 572 13.89 32.79 19.59
C ASN A 572 15.35 32.88 20.04
N ASN A 573 15.89 34.10 20.00
CA ASN A 573 17.17 34.47 20.57
C ASN A 573 17.16 34.35 22.09
N LYS A 574 18.25 33.82 22.66
CA LYS A 574 18.85 34.38 23.87
C LYS A 574 20.37 34.18 23.85
N ASN A 575 21.02 35.32 23.69
CA ASN A 575 22.45 35.62 23.75
C ASN A 575 23.18 34.92 24.90
N TYR A 576 24.37 34.40 24.60
CA TYR A 576 25.56 34.65 25.40
C TYR A 576 26.73 34.88 24.44
N ASP A 577 27.31 36.07 24.56
CA ASP A 577 28.60 36.45 24.00
C ASP A 577 29.68 35.54 24.58
N ASP A 578 30.61 35.07 23.74
CA ASP A 578 32.02 34.96 24.10
C ASP A 578 32.87 34.80 22.84
N ASP A 579 33.78 35.75 22.67
CA ASP A 579 34.78 35.90 21.63
C ASP A 579 35.71 34.69 21.53
N PHE A 580 35.90 34.13 20.33
CA PHE A 580 37.18 33.55 19.93
C PHE A 580 37.37 33.65 18.40
N ASP A 581 38.21 34.61 18.01
CA ASP A 581 38.89 34.68 16.71
C ASP A 581 39.66 33.39 16.41
N TYR A 582 39.42 32.80 15.23
CA TYR A 582 40.44 32.04 14.49
C TYR A 582 40.21 32.19 12.99
N ASP A 583 41.12 32.99 12.40
CA ASP A 583 41.71 32.93 11.06
C ASP A 583 40.93 32.21 9.93
N ASP A 584 40.42 33.05 9.03
CA ASP A 584 40.24 32.75 7.61
C ASP A 584 41.61 32.46 6.97
N ASP A 585 41.92 31.20 6.70
CA ASP A 585 42.80 30.81 5.60
C ASP A 585 42.50 29.36 5.16
N ASP A 586 42.26 29.21 3.85
CA ASP A 586 42.29 27.98 3.06
C ASP A 586 41.35 26.82 3.45
N MET A 587 40.11 26.86 2.96
CA MET A 587 39.55 25.77 2.15
C MET A 587 38.37 26.26 1.29
N LYS A 588 38.69 27.07 0.27
CA LYS A 588 37.79 27.21 -0.87
C LYS A 588 37.80 25.91 -1.68
N SER A 589 36.58 25.39 -1.88
CA SER A 589 36.13 24.63 -3.05
C SER A 589 36.91 23.36 -3.41
N ASN A 590 36.39 22.17 -3.05
CA ASN A 590 36.43 20.95 -3.91
C ASN A 590 35.75 19.67 -3.31
N GLU A 591 34.63 19.75 -2.60
CA GLU A 591 33.89 18.52 -2.19
C GLU A 591 32.39 18.53 -2.54
N TYR A 592 32.01 19.15 -3.65
CA TYR A 592 30.68 18.94 -4.27
C TYR A 592 30.66 17.73 -5.22
N SER A 593 31.28 16.61 -4.84
CA SER A 593 31.29 15.35 -5.62
C SER A 593 30.57 14.20 -4.90
N GLY A 594 29.47 14.51 -4.22
CA GLY A 594 28.90 13.67 -3.15
C GLY A 594 28.51 12.24 -3.52
N TYR A 595 28.20 11.92 -4.79
CA TYR A 595 27.64 10.62 -5.15
C TYR A 595 28.09 10.08 -6.51
N VAL A 596 29.37 10.24 -6.88
CA VAL A 596 29.91 9.74 -8.18
C VAL A 596 29.57 8.26 -8.45
N TYR A 597 29.54 7.41 -7.41
CA TYR A 597 29.22 5.99 -7.59
C TYR A 597 27.73 5.73 -7.83
N ILE A 598 26.83 6.61 -7.38
CA ILE A 598 25.40 6.41 -7.62
C ILE A 598 25.01 6.67 -9.07
N GLU A 599 25.63 7.69 -9.70
CA GLU A 599 25.39 7.98 -11.12
C GLU A 599 25.78 6.79 -12.00
N GLU A 600 26.90 6.16 -11.67
CA GLU A 600 27.35 4.97 -12.40
C GLU A 600 26.48 3.74 -12.09
N LEU A 601 25.97 3.60 -10.87
CA LEU A 601 24.96 2.59 -10.55
C LEU A 601 23.68 2.77 -11.36
N ILE A 602 23.17 4.01 -11.48
CA ILE A 602 21.98 4.34 -12.29
C ILE A 602 22.18 3.96 -13.75
N ARG A 603 23.39 4.07 -14.28
CA ARG A 603 23.69 3.65 -15.67
C ARG A 603 23.73 2.14 -15.84
N LEU A 604 24.18 1.40 -14.83
CA LEU A 604 24.46 -0.03 -14.93
C LEU A 604 23.31 -0.93 -14.43
N ILE A 605 22.48 -0.42 -13.53
CA ILE A 605 21.35 -1.16 -12.95
C ILE A 605 20.07 -0.76 -13.69
N PRO A 606 19.30 -1.73 -14.23
CA PRO A 606 18.04 -1.46 -14.91
C PRO A 606 16.99 -0.70 -14.09
N GLU A 607 16.96 -0.92 -12.77
CA GLU A 607 15.95 -0.36 -11.87
C GLU A 607 16.58 0.14 -10.57
N ILE A 608 16.43 1.44 -10.27
CA ILE A 608 16.77 2.04 -8.98
C ILE A 608 15.54 2.81 -8.48
N SER A 609 15.13 2.54 -7.24
CA SER A 609 13.89 3.09 -6.68
C SER A 609 14.03 3.37 -5.18
N ASP A 610 13.06 4.07 -4.61
CA ASP A 610 12.82 3.98 -3.16
C ASP A 610 12.39 2.54 -2.80
N PRO A 611 12.78 2.03 -1.63
CA PRO A 611 12.30 0.76 -1.15
C PRO A 611 10.83 0.94 -0.76
N LEU A 612 9.99 0.05 -1.24
CA LEU A 612 8.60 0.03 -0.81
C LEU A 612 8.55 -0.51 0.63
N ASP A 613 8.02 0.29 1.56
CA ASP A 613 7.90 -0.06 2.99
C ASP A 613 6.87 -1.20 3.23
N PHE A 614 6.24 -1.74 2.18
CA PHE A 614 5.24 -2.79 2.30
C PHE A 614 5.86 -4.06 2.91
N VAL A 615 5.22 -4.52 4.00
CA VAL A 615 5.55 -5.79 4.65
C VAL A 615 4.76 -6.96 4.03
N ASN A 616 3.89 -6.66 3.06
CA ASN A 616 3.10 -7.61 2.31
C ASN A 616 3.33 -7.40 0.79
N PRO A 617 3.87 -8.40 0.06
CA PRO A 617 4.09 -8.32 -1.39
C PRO A 617 2.80 -8.32 -2.23
N PHE A 618 1.62 -8.37 -1.60
CA PHE A 618 0.32 -8.36 -2.27
C PHE A 618 -0.41 -7.01 -2.23
N TYR A 619 0.16 -5.99 -1.59
CA TYR A 619 -0.34 -4.60 -1.69
C TYR A 619 0.56 -3.80 -2.63
N GLU A 620 0.27 -3.88 -3.92
CA GLU A 620 0.54 -2.78 -4.86
C GLU A 620 -0.68 -1.85 -4.78
N TYR A 621 -0.52 -0.66 -4.21
CA TYR A 621 -1.48 0.44 -4.33
C TYR A 621 -0.89 1.56 -5.18
#